data_AF-A0A8K0JHP2-F1
#
_entry.id   AF-A0A8K0JHP2-F1
#
_cell.length_a   1.000
_cell.length_b   1.000
_cell.length_c   1.000
_cell.angle_alpha   90.00
_cell.angle_beta   90.00
_cell.angle_gamma   90.00
#
_symmetry.space_group_name_H-M   'P 1'
#
loop_
_entity.id
_entity.type
_entity.pdbx_description
1 polymer ?
#
loop_
_entity_poly.entity_id
_entity_poly.type
_entity_poly.pdbx_seq_one_letter_code
_entity_poly.pdbx_strand_id
1 'polypeptide(L)'
;MRSTTALLLVSLARLCQLAPVIAAPYAIQPIFQSDFSQGNIEDDFGHVTTLYVPAAPLNWDATDVSHLRPAKDGFLYFTLDGSSDPAAKHSYILLENTYNHPTVILDHSVYPSVRSCHDNELVIEFSSPAAFKVAAESWSRGSTLVTHSAGCASTNQATKHSYWSVVHTKSDARSRCVKIQVRSIDVDQAIEATDVSWGSYSPVSQGHLRQRTMGSDDATLTGVLIDDLDPLR
;
A
#
# COMPACT_ATOMS: atom_id res chain seq x y z
N MET A 1 17.98 9.92 -57.66
CA MET A 1 16.52 9.93 -57.40
C MET A 1 16.12 8.48 -57.12
N ARG A 2 15.60 8.04 -55.97
CA ARG A 2 14.99 8.67 -54.80
C ARG A 2 15.46 7.93 -53.54
N SER A 3 15.68 8.71 -52.50
CA SER A 3 15.80 8.28 -51.11
C SER A 3 14.42 7.89 -50.58
N THR A 4 14.33 6.81 -49.78
CA THR A 4 13.18 6.59 -48.90
C THR A 4 13.73 6.14 -47.55
N THR A 5 13.81 7.12 -46.64
CA THR A 5 14.25 6.99 -45.26
C THR A 5 13.12 6.41 -44.42
N ALA A 6 13.35 5.26 -43.80
CA ALA A 6 12.45 4.70 -42.80
C ALA A 6 12.63 5.46 -41.48
N LEU A 7 11.58 6.16 -41.03
CA LEU A 7 11.50 6.70 -39.66
C LEU A 7 11.12 5.54 -38.72
N LEU A 8 12.09 5.04 -37.95
CA LEU A 8 11.82 4.29 -36.73
C LEU A 8 11.57 5.31 -35.60
N LEU A 9 10.31 5.48 -35.20
CA LEU A 9 9.94 6.11 -33.92
C LEU A 9 10.31 5.13 -32.79
N VAL A 10 11.53 5.24 -32.28
CA VAL A 10 11.91 4.59 -31.03
C VAL A 10 11.28 5.38 -29.89
N SER A 11 10.25 4.78 -29.28
CA SER A 11 9.59 5.25 -28.07
C SER A 11 10.62 5.49 -26.96
N LEU A 12 10.87 6.75 -26.63
CA LEU A 12 11.74 7.19 -25.54
C LEU A 12 11.00 7.10 -24.20
N ALA A 13 10.59 5.89 -23.81
CA ALA A 13 10.30 5.58 -22.42
C ALA A 13 11.61 5.17 -21.75
N ARG A 14 12.42 6.15 -21.34
CA ARG A 14 13.47 5.90 -20.34
C ARG A 14 12.77 5.60 -19.01
N LEU A 15 12.41 4.33 -18.83
CA LEU A 15 12.10 3.73 -17.55
C LEU A 15 13.18 4.11 -16.55
N CYS A 16 12.78 4.33 -15.31
CA CYS A 16 13.59 4.74 -14.17
C CYS A 16 14.85 3.84 -14.02
N GLN A 17 15.90 4.10 -14.80
CA GLN A 17 17.04 3.19 -14.92
C GLN A 17 17.87 3.24 -13.64
N LEU A 18 17.96 2.08 -13.00
CA LEU A 18 18.91 1.76 -11.94
C LEU A 18 20.32 1.90 -12.51
N ALA A 19 21.16 2.71 -11.86
CA ALA A 19 22.60 2.58 -12.04
C ALA A 19 23.04 1.31 -11.31
N PRO A 20 23.88 0.45 -11.91
CA PRO A 20 24.36 -0.75 -11.22
C PRO A 20 25.34 -0.33 -10.12
N VAL A 21 24.92 -0.46 -8.86
CA VAL A 21 25.85 -0.47 -7.72
C VAL A 21 26.36 -1.91 -7.59
N ILE A 22 27.64 -2.09 -7.84
CA ILE A 22 28.35 -3.35 -7.64
C ILE A 22 28.40 -3.60 -6.13
N ALA A 23 27.56 -4.51 -5.64
CA ALA A 23 27.60 -4.99 -4.25
C ALA A 23 28.36 -6.32 -4.18
N ALA A 24 29.37 -6.36 -3.32
CA ALA A 24 30.17 -7.54 -3.01
C ALA A 24 29.36 -8.59 -2.22
N PRO A 25 29.73 -9.89 -2.28
CA PRO A 25 28.98 -10.95 -1.64
C PRO A 25 29.36 -11.09 -0.16
N TYR A 26 28.42 -10.85 0.75
CA TYR A 26 28.46 -11.46 2.07
C TYR A 26 27.24 -12.36 2.23
N ALA A 27 27.51 -13.66 2.19
CA ALA A 27 26.56 -14.71 2.50
C ALA A 27 26.40 -14.80 4.02
N ILE A 28 25.18 -14.61 4.51
CA ILE A 28 24.73 -15.12 5.80
C ILE A 28 23.43 -15.85 5.52
N GLN A 29 23.41 -17.17 5.78
CA GLN A 29 22.20 -17.99 5.66
C GLN A 29 21.26 -17.68 6.82
N PRO A 30 19.95 -17.51 6.58
CA PRO A 30 18.95 -17.73 7.61
C PRO A 30 18.54 -19.19 7.61
N ILE A 31 18.79 -19.85 8.75
CA ILE A 31 18.15 -21.09 9.16
C ILE A 31 16.71 -20.73 9.54
N PHE A 32 15.76 -21.10 8.68
CA PHE A 32 14.40 -21.65 8.95
C PHE A 32 13.56 -21.41 7.67
N GLN A 33 13.56 -22.37 6.74
CA GLN A 33 12.56 -22.43 5.68
C GLN A 33 11.33 -23.14 6.25
N SER A 34 10.24 -22.41 6.44
CA SER A 34 8.92 -22.99 6.27
C SER A 34 8.39 -22.49 4.92
N ASP A 35 8.45 -23.35 3.92
CA ASP A 35 7.81 -23.14 2.63
C ASP A 35 6.31 -22.95 2.85
N PHE A 36 5.80 -21.75 2.61
CA PHE A 36 4.36 -21.50 2.53
C PHE A 36 4.01 -21.03 1.13
N SER A 37 3.74 -22.01 0.26
CA SER A 37 3.04 -21.79 -1.00
C SER A 37 1.59 -21.42 -0.73
N GLN A 38 1.04 -20.53 -1.54
CA GLN A 38 -0.36 -20.08 -1.48
C GLN A 38 -1.34 -21.28 -1.43
N GLY A 39 -2.07 -21.39 -0.34
CA GLY A 39 -3.08 -22.42 -0.08
C GLY A 39 -3.42 -22.42 1.40
N ASN A 40 -4.66 -22.73 1.76
CA ASN A 40 -5.13 -22.82 3.14
C ASN A 40 -4.11 -23.59 4.00
N ILE A 41 -3.60 -22.95 5.05
CA ILE A 41 -2.70 -23.60 6.00
C ILE A 41 -3.61 -24.31 7.01
N GLU A 42 -3.83 -25.61 6.79
CA GLU A 42 -4.24 -26.50 7.87
C GLU A 42 -3.01 -26.72 8.76
N ASP A 43 -3.06 -26.27 10.02
CA ASP A 43 -2.06 -26.72 10.99
C ASP A 43 -2.31 -28.19 11.37
N ASP A 44 -1.34 -28.83 12.02
CA ASP A 44 -1.37 -30.24 12.44
C ASP A 44 -2.51 -30.57 13.45
N PHE A 45 -3.29 -29.56 13.86
CA PHE A 45 -4.49 -29.66 14.70
C PHE A 45 -5.79 -29.41 13.95
N GLY A 46 -5.75 -29.25 12.62
CA GLY A 46 -6.93 -28.95 11.81
C GLY A 46 -7.45 -27.52 11.99
N HIS A 47 -6.64 -26.60 12.55
CA HIS A 47 -6.97 -25.19 12.55
C HIS A 47 -6.69 -24.59 11.17
N VAL A 48 -7.73 -24.05 10.55
CA VAL A 48 -7.58 -23.19 9.37
C VAL A 48 -7.08 -21.84 9.85
N THR A 49 -5.81 -21.53 9.59
CA THR A 49 -5.29 -20.18 9.80
C THR A 49 -5.84 -19.29 8.69
N THR A 50 -6.78 -18.41 9.04
CA THR A 50 -7.32 -17.43 8.11
C THR A 50 -6.29 -16.30 7.93
N LEU A 51 -5.68 -16.24 6.74
CA LEU A 51 -4.70 -15.21 6.41
C LEU A 51 -5.38 -13.99 5.81
N TYR A 52 -5.29 -12.86 6.49
CA TYR A 52 -5.72 -11.58 5.95
C TYR A 52 -4.59 -10.92 5.17
N VAL A 53 -4.93 -10.34 4.03
CA VAL A 53 -4.02 -9.72 3.07
C VAL A 53 -4.40 -8.25 2.92
N PRO A 54 -3.41 -7.33 2.83
CA PRO A 54 -3.68 -5.92 2.54
C PRO A 54 -4.59 -5.74 1.33
N ALA A 55 -5.55 -4.82 1.44
CA ALA A 55 -6.49 -4.49 0.37
C ALA A 55 -6.81 -2.99 0.41
N ALA A 56 -7.27 -2.45 -0.73
CA ALA A 56 -7.78 -1.10 -0.79
C ALA A 56 -9.24 -1.05 -0.27
N PRO A 57 -9.64 -0.07 0.54
CA PRO A 57 -10.98 -0.01 1.12
C PRO A 57 -12.07 0.27 0.05
N LEU A 58 -13.26 -0.31 0.24
CA LEU A 58 -14.37 -0.28 -0.72
C LEU A 58 -14.91 1.10 -1.14
N ASN A 59 -14.66 2.14 -0.35
CA ASN A 59 -15.14 3.51 -0.61
C ASN A 59 -13.99 4.53 -0.60
N TRP A 60 -12.76 4.06 -0.80
CA TRP A 60 -11.58 4.91 -0.79
C TRP A 60 -11.30 5.44 -2.19
N ASP A 61 -11.27 6.77 -2.37
CA ASP A 61 -10.87 7.37 -3.64
C ASP A 61 -9.35 7.29 -3.82
N ALA A 62 -8.87 6.17 -4.35
CA ALA A 62 -7.45 5.99 -4.62
C ALA A 62 -6.89 6.95 -5.70
N THR A 63 -7.74 7.76 -6.35
CA THR A 63 -7.35 8.81 -7.29
C THR A 63 -7.19 10.19 -6.63
N ASP A 64 -7.54 10.36 -5.36
CA ASP A 64 -7.22 11.59 -4.65
C ASP A 64 -5.72 11.68 -4.36
N VAL A 65 -5.08 12.70 -4.94
CA VAL A 65 -3.65 12.98 -4.72
C VAL A 65 -3.35 13.45 -3.30
N SER A 66 -4.37 13.88 -2.55
CA SER A 66 -4.23 14.29 -1.16
C SER A 66 -3.77 13.15 -0.25
N HIS A 67 -4.13 11.90 -0.59
CA HIS A 67 -3.71 10.69 0.13
C HIS A 67 -2.18 10.45 0.10
N LEU A 68 -1.46 11.13 -0.79
CA LEU A 68 0.00 11.09 -0.84
C LEU A 68 0.65 12.09 0.12
N ARG A 69 -0.12 12.90 0.86
CA ARG A 69 0.44 13.80 1.87
C ARG A 69 0.66 13.04 3.19
N PRO A 70 1.80 13.23 3.86
CA PRO A 70 2.02 12.62 5.17
C PRO A 70 0.99 13.10 6.18
N ALA A 71 0.33 12.16 6.86
CA ALA A 71 -0.65 12.42 7.92
C ALA A 71 -0.28 11.65 9.20
N LYS A 72 -0.69 12.15 10.36
CA LYS A 72 -0.46 11.44 11.63
C LYS A 72 -1.46 10.32 11.86
N ASP A 73 -2.59 10.36 11.18
CA ASP A 73 -3.65 9.39 11.31
C ASP A 73 -3.92 8.78 9.94
N GLY A 74 -4.31 7.51 9.93
CA GLY A 74 -4.62 6.77 8.72
C GLY A 74 -5.07 5.38 9.09
N PHE A 75 -5.34 4.56 8.10
CA PHE A 75 -5.84 3.22 8.36
C PHE A 75 -5.28 2.21 7.38
N LEU A 76 -5.26 0.95 7.80
CA LEU A 76 -4.88 -0.18 6.95
C LEU A 76 -6.07 -1.14 6.88
N TYR A 77 -6.42 -1.55 5.67
CA TYR A 77 -7.55 -2.43 5.42
C TYR A 77 -7.03 -3.78 4.94
N PHE A 78 -7.58 -4.85 5.50
CA PHE A 78 -7.21 -6.21 5.13
C PHE A 78 -8.46 -7.04 4.87
N THR A 79 -8.38 -7.91 3.88
CA THR A 79 -9.43 -8.89 3.57
C THR A 79 -8.84 -10.28 3.45
N LEU A 80 -9.68 -11.31 3.48
CA LEU A 80 -9.30 -12.72 3.42
C LEU A 80 -8.50 -13.09 2.16
N ASP A 81 -8.77 -12.42 1.04
CA ASP A 81 -8.21 -12.70 -0.28
C ASP A 81 -7.47 -11.51 -0.90
N GLY A 82 -7.34 -10.40 -0.15
CA GLY A 82 -6.81 -9.13 -0.66
C GLY A 82 -7.75 -8.44 -1.65
N SER A 83 -8.95 -8.98 -1.86
CA SER A 83 -9.98 -8.39 -2.71
C SER A 83 -10.91 -7.52 -1.89
N SER A 84 -11.33 -6.41 -2.47
CA SER A 84 -12.38 -5.53 -1.96
C SER A 84 -13.40 -5.29 -3.06
N ASP A 85 -13.87 -6.38 -3.67
CA ASP A 85 -14.88 -6.34 -4.72
C ASP A 85 -16.22 -5.86 -4.13
N PRO A 86 -16.77 -4.71 -4.58
CA PRO A 86 -18.04 -4.20 -4.10
C PRO A 86 -19.23 -5.09 -4.45
N ALA A 87 -19.07 -6.04 -5.39
CA ALA A 87 -20.10 -7.00 -5.77
C ALA A 87 -20.07 -8.29 -4.93
N ALA A 88 -19.04 -8.50 -4.09
CA ALA A 88 -18.85 -9.73 -3.35
C ALA A 88 -18.91 -9.52 -1.84
N LYS A 89 -19.48 -10.48 -1.11
CA LYS A 89 -19.39 -10.51 0.36
C LYS A 89 -17.96 -10.84 0.77
N HIS A 90 -17.45 -10.16 1.77
CA HIS A 90 -16.14 -10.47 2.35
C HIS A 90 -16.06 -10.03 3.81
N SER A 91 -15.20 -10.68 4.59
CA SER A 91 -14.81 -10.21 5.92
C SER A 91 -13.59 -9.33 5.82
N TYR A 92 -13.46 -8.39 6.74
CA TYR A 92 -12.37 -7.44 6.77
C TYR A 92 -11.85 -7.16 8.18
N ILE A 93 -10.62 -6.65 8.21
CA ILE A 93 -9.99 -5.99 9.35
C ILE A 93 -9.72 -4.56 8.94
N LEU A 94 -10.13 -3.63 9.79
CA LEU A 94 -9.75 -2.23 9.68
C LEU A 94 -8.88 -1.88 10.89
N LEU A 95 -7.65 -1.45 10.60
CA LEU A 95 -6.72 -0.93 11.60
C LEU A 95 -6.70 0.59 11.48
N GLU A 96 -7.31 1.30 12.41
CA GLU A 96 -7.22 2.75 12.49
C GLU A 96 -6.00 3.11 13.34
N ASN A 97 -5.02 3.76 12.73
CA ASN A 97 -3.70 3.97 13.32
C ASN A 97 -3.43 5.45 13.55
N THR A 98 -2.88 5.76 14.71
CA THR A 98 -2.10 6.98 14.94
C THR A 98 -0.62 6.62 14.82
N TYR A 99 0.12 7.38 14.02
CA TYR A 99 1.52 7.14 13.72
C TYR A 99 2.44 8.05 14.53
N ASN A 100 3.59 7.49 14.97
CA ASN A 100 4.63 8.25 15.68
C ASN A 100 5.17 9.42 14.83
N HIS A 101 5.09 9.28 13.51
CA HIS A 101 5.58 10.22 12.52
C HIS A 101 4.55 10.43 11.40
N PRO A 102 4.52 11.60 10.73
CA PRO A 102 3.67 11.81 9.55
C PRO A 102 3.92 10.72 8.50
N THR A 103 2.89 9.97 8.15
CA THR A 103 2.97 8.73 7.39
C THR A 103 2.20 8.84 6.09
N VAL A 104 2.75 8.23 5.03
CA VAL A 104 2.08 8.07 3.73
C VAL A 104 1.89 6.59 3.46
N ILE A 105 0.64 6.18 3.24
CA ILE A 105 0.28 4.82 2.87
C ILE A 105 0.23 4.78 1.34
N LEU A 106 1.27 4.24 0.71
CA LEU A 106 1.40 4.26 -0.76
C LEU A 106 0.29 3.47 -1.43
N ASP A 107 -0.19 2.43 -0.75
CA ASP A 107 -1.22 1.51 -1.25
C ASP A 107 -2.61 2.16 -1.31
N HIS A 108 -2.78 3.33 -0.69
CA HIS A 108 -3.99 4.14 -0.75
C HIS A 108 -4.09 4.99 -2.04
N SER A 109 -3.13 4.86 -2.96
CA SER A 109 -3.16 5.60 -4.22
C SER A 109 -2.82 4.72 -5.41
N VAL A 110 -3.49 4.95 -6.54
CA VAL A 110 -3.19 4.27 -7.82
C VAL A 110 -1.99 4.86 -8.56
N TYR A 111 -1.45 5.99 -8.09
CA TYR A 111 -0.40 6.73 -8.81
C TYR A 111 1.03 6.26 -8.55
N PRO A 112 1.47 5.96 -7.31
CA PRO A 112 2.81 5.49 -7.06
C PRO A 112 2.98 4.03 -7.48
N SER A 113 4.08 3.73 -8.14
CA SER A 113 4.56 2.37 -8.37
C SER A 113 5.97 2.24 -7.83
N VAL A 114 6.16 1.36 -6.86
CA VAL A 114 7.48 1.09 -6.30
C VAL A 114 8.27 0.27 -7.30
N ARG A 115 9.36 0.84 -7.83
CA ARG A 115 10.22 0.23 -8.85
C ARG A 115 11.35 -0.59 -8.26
N SER A 116 11.87 -0.17 -7.11
CA SER A 116 12.87 -0.92 -6.38
C SER A 116 12.77 -0.63 -4.88
N CYS A 117 13.01 -1.68 -4.10
CA CYS A 117 13.12 -1.65 -2.65
C CYS A 117 14.46 -2.25 -2.25
N HIS A 118 15.28 -1.45 -1.59
CA HIS A 118 16.53 -1.85 -0.97
C HIS A 118 16.55 -1.35 0.47
N ASP A 119 17.37 -1.96 1.34
CA ASP A 119 17.42 -1.66 2.78
C ASP A 119 17.60 -0.17 3.11
N ASN A 120 18.18 0.60 2.18
CA ASN A 120 18.47 2.01 2.33
C ASN A 120 17.92 2.92 1.21
N GLU A 121 17.23 2.37 0.21
CA GLU A 121 16.74 3.14 -0.95
C GLU A 121 15.41 2.62 -1.46
N LEU A 122 14.45 3.53 -1.67
CA LEU A 122 13.24 3.30 -2.44
C LEU A 122 13.26 4.13 -3.73
N VAL A 123 12.82 3.54 -4.83
CA VAL A 123 12.56 4.28 -6.07
C VAL A 123 11.10 4.17 -6.41
N ILE A 124 10.40 5.29 -6.42
CA ILE A 124 8.96 5.35 -6.70
C ILE A 124 8.75 6.15 -7.98
N GLU A 125 8.04 5.55 -8.93
CA GLU A 125 7.61 6.21 -10.17
C GLU A 125 6.13 6.60 -10.07
N PHE A 126 5.78 7.75 -10.62
CA PHE A 126 4.40 8.25 -10.61
C PHE A 126 3.81 8.31 -12.03
N SER A 127 2.62 7.73 -12.18
CA SER A 127 1.83 7.84 -13.41
C SER A 127 1.20 9.22 -13.59
N SER A 128 0.94 9.95 -12.50
CA SER A 128 0.34 11.30 -12.51
C SER A 128 1.36 12.40 -12.17
N PRO A 129 1.47 13.48 -12.98
CA PRO A 129 2.30 14.65 -12.65
C PRO A 129 1.87 15.36 -11.36
N ALA A 130 0.57 15.38 -11.05
CA ALA A 130 0.06 15.99 -9.83
C ALA A 130 0.48 15.19 -8.60
N ALA A 131 0.38 13.86 -8.66
CA ALA A 131 0.84 12.95 -7.61
C ALA A 131 2.35 13.08 -7.37
N PHE A 132 3.15 13.10 -8.45
CA PHE A 132 4.59 13.36 -8.36
C PHE A 132 4.90 14.67 -7.64
N LYS A 133 4.17 15.74 -8.00
CA LYS A 133 4.36 17.06 -7.37
C LYS A 133 4.07 17.01 -5.88
N VAL A 134 2.96 16.39 -5.45
CA VAL A 134 2.63 16.23 -4.03
C VAL A 134 3.73 15.47 -3.29
N ALA A 135 4.19 14.35 -3.83
CA ALA A 135 5.27 13.56 -3.22
C ALA A 135 6.58 14.37 -3.12
N ALA A 136 6.98 15.03 -4.20
CA ALA A 136 8.21 15.83 -4.24
C ALA A 136 8.19 17.04 -3.28
N GLU A 137 7.02 17.60 -3.00
CA GLU A 137 6.86 18.77 -2.13
C GLU A 137 6.62 18.40 -0.66
N SER A 138 6.04 17.23 -0.37
CA SER A 138 5.61 16.87 0.98
C SER A 138 6.44 15.78 1.65
N TRP A 139 7.11 14.91 0.89
CA TRP A 139 7.89 13.83 1.47
C TRP A 139 9.26 14.33 1.88
N SER A 140 9.52 14.35 3.18
CA SER A 140 10.72 14.92 3.74
C SER A 140 11.24 14.09 4.92
N ARG A 141 12.41 14.46 5.41
CA ARG A 141 13.06 13.77 6.53
C ARG A 141 12.12 13.72 7.74
N GLY A 142 11.95 12.53 8.31
CA GLY A 142 11.09 12.31 9.46
C GLY A 142 9.65 11.93 9.11
N SER A 143 9.29 11.83 7.83
CA SER A 143 8.09 11.13 7.39
C SER A 143 8.33 9.61 7.33
N THR A 144 7.25 8.84 7.39
CA THR A 144 7.24 7.38 7.17
C THR A 144 6.49 7.04 5.89
N LEU A 145 6.96 6.03 5.15
CA LEU A 145 6.26 5.45 4.00
C LEU A 145 5.85 4.02 4.33
N VAL A 146 4.63 3.65 3.96
CA VAL A 146 4.05 2.32 4.19
C VAL A 146 3.63 1.72 2.86
N THR A 147 4.02 0.48 2.61
CA THR A 147 3.54 -0.27 1.44
C THR A 147 3.60 -1.79 1.67
N HIS A 148 2.69 -2.54 1.04
CA HIS A 148 2.78 -4.00 0.90
C HIS A 148 3.39 -4.45 -0.43
N SER A 149 4.00 -3.53 -1.20
CA SER A 149 4.61 -3.81 -2.51
C SER A 149 5.58 -5.00 -2.44
N ALA A 150 5.46 -5.90 -3.42
CA ALA A 150 6.31 -7.09 -3.51
C ALA A 150 7.80 -6.72 -3.53
N GLY A 151 8.60 -7.42 -2.72
CA GLY A 151 10.04 -7.17 -2.60
C GLY A 151 10.42 -6.04 -1.64
N CYS A 152 9.45 -5.37 -1.02
CA CYS A 152 9.68 -4.34 0.00
C CYS A 152 9.56 -4.85 1.43
N ALA A 153 9.17 -6.10 1.64
CA ALA A 153 9.19 -6.74 2.95
C ALA A 153 10.47 -7.59 3.09
N SER A 154 11.01 -7.67 4.31
CA SER A 154 12.20 -8.49 4.63
C SER A 154 11.97 -9.99 4.40
N THR A 155 10.71 -10.40 4.32
CA THR A 155 10.27 -11.71 3.82
C THR A 155 9.54 -11.48 2.50
N ASN A 156 9.65 -12.42 1.54
CA ASN A 156 8.90 -12.36 0.27
C ASN A 156 7.37 -12.51 0.44
N GLN A 157 6.83 -12.17 1.61
CA GLN A 157 5.43 -12.28 1.98
C GLN A 157 4.70 -10.99 1.61
N ALA A 158 3.89 -11.05 0.56
CA ALA A 158 2.98 -9.97 0.14
C ALA A 158 1.84 -9.69 1.14
N THR A 159 1.89 -10.26 2.34
CA THR A 159 0.82 -10.24 3.35
C THR A 159 1.08 -9.22 4.46
N LYS A 160 2.22 -8.51 4.41
CA LYS A 160 2.61 -7.53 5.42
C LYS A 160 2.99 -6.20 4.78
N HIS A 161 2.60 -5.12 5.43
CA HIS A 161 3.13 -3.80 5.14
C HIS A 161 4.56 -3.68 5.68
N SER A 162 5.44 -3.04 4.90
CA SER A 162 6.74 -2.57 5.36
C SER A 162 6.72 -1.07 5.64
N TYR A 163 7.54 -0.66 6.61
CA TYR A 163 7.58 0.70 7.13
C TYR A 163 8.98 1.27 6.92
N TRP A 164 9.04 2.47 6.35
CA TRP A 164 10.29 3.09 5.94
C TRP A 164 10.37 4.53 6.42
N SER A 165 11.36 4.83 7.26
CA SER A 165 11.63 6.20 7.67
C SER A 165 12.41 6.95 6.60
N VAL A 166 11.91 8.10 6.17
CA VAL A 166 12.54 8.95 5.15
C VAL A 166 13.73 9.69 5.74
N VAL A 167 14.90 9.51 5.13
CA VAL A 167 16.15 10.23 5.47
C VAL A 167 16.36 11.40 4.52
N HIS A 168 16.21 11.16 3.21
CA HIS A 168 16.40 12.15 2.17
C HIS A 168 15.60 11.79 0.92
N THR A 169 15.17 12.80 0.16
CA THR A 169 14.43 12.63 -1.11
C THR A 169 15.14 13.36 -2.24
N LYS A 170 15.16 12.73 -3.41
CA LYS A 170 15.66 13.31 -4.66
C LYS A 170 14.66 13.04 -5.78
N SER A 171 14.04 14.11 -6.26
CA SER A 171 13.00 14.06 -7.29
C SER A 171 13.56 14.34 -8.68
N ASP A 172 13.14 13.58 -9.68
CA ASP A 172 13.41 13.83 -11.10
C ASP A 172 12.10 14.08 -11.84
N ALA A 173 11.83 15.35 -12.13
CA ALA A 173 10.60 15.77 -12.81
C ALA A 173 10.48 15.24 -14.25
N ARG A 174 11.59 14.88 -14.91
CA ARG A 174 11.55 14.37 -16.30
C ARG A 174 11.01 12.94 -16.34
N SER A 175 11.45 12.11 -15.40
CA SER A 175 11.01 10.71 -15.28
C SER A 175 9.82 10.53 -14.32
N ARG A 176 9.43 11.58 -13.58
CA ARG A 176 8.46 11.52 -12.47
C ARG A 176 8.82 10.43 -11.47
N CYS A 177 10.11 10.31 -11.18
CA CYS A 177 10.62 9.41 -10.17
C CYS A 177 11.06 10.18 -8.92
N VAL A 178 10.80 9.62 -7.76
CA VAL A 178 11.36 10.07 -6.49
C VAL A 178 12.26 8.95 -5.97
N LYS A 179 13.55 9.25 -5.83
CA LYS A 179 14.51 8.38 -5.14
C LYS A 179 14.56 8.80 -3.68
N ILE A 180 14.42 7.85 -2.79
CA ILE A 180 14.23 8.11 -1.36
C ILE A 180 15.27 7.29 -0.62
N GLN A 181 16.18 7.98 0.06
CA GLN A 181 17.03 7.33 1.03
C GLN A 181 16.18 7.05 2.27
N VAL A 182 16.12 5.79 2.68
CA VAL A 182 15.25 5.32 3.76
C VAL A 182 16.03 4.51 4.79
N ARG A 183 15.37 4.23 5.92
CA ARG A 183 15.74 3.18 6.85
C ARG A 183 14.50 2.34 7.14
N SER A 184 14.60 1.02 7.02
CA SER A 184 13.54 0.12 7.48
C SER A 184 13.33 0.31 8.99
N ILE A 185 12.07 0.41 9.42
CA ILE A 185 11.69 0.52 10.82
C ILE A 185 10.67 -0.56 11.17
N ASP A 186 10.67 -0.96 12.42
CA ASP A 186 9.70 -1.92 12.93
C ASP A 186 8.33 -1.25 13.16
N VAL A 187 7.28 -2.06 13.27
CA VAL A 187 5.89 -1.59 13.41
C VAL A 187 5.69 -0.73 14.67
N ASP A 188 6.36 -1.06 15.77
CA ASP A 188 6.34 -0.33 17.04
C ASP A 188 7.02 1.05 16.95
N GLN A 189 7.95 1.21 16.01
CA GLN A 189 8.54 2.52 15.70
C GLN A 189 7.65 3.34 14.78
N ALA A 190 6.84 2.70 13.94
CA ALA A 190 5.96 3.39 12.99
C ALA A 190 4.63 3.83 13.62
N ILE A 191 4.01 2.95 14.41
CA ILE A 191 2.65 3.11 14.94
C ILE A 191 2.71 3.45 16.43
N GLU A 192 2.00 4.51 16.82
CA GLU A 192 1.84 4.95 18.21
C GLU A 192 0.67 4.21 18.88
N ALA A 193 -0.47 4.16 18.19
CA ALA A 193 -1.68 3.52 18.66
C ALA A 193 -2.46 2.92 17.47
N THR A 194 -3.21 1.86 17.75
CA THR A 194 -4.10 1.20 16.78
C THR A 194 -5.41 0.86 17.45
N ASP A 195 -6.53 1.25 16.83
CA ASP A 195 -7.83 0.62 17.07
C ASP A 195 -8.09 -0.45 16.00
N VAL A 196 -8.64 -1.57 16.42
CA VAL A 196 -8.86 -2.76 15.58
C VAL A 196 -10.34 -3.04 15.52
N SER A 197 -10.91 -2.94 14.33
CA SER A 197 -12.28 -3.36 14.07
C SER A 197 -12.33 -4.52 13.08
N TRP A 198 -13.28 -5.41 13.33
CA TRP A 198 -13.59 -6.55 12.48
C TRP A 198 -14.99 -6.36 11.92
N GLY A 199 -15.19 -6.74 10.67
CA GLY A 199 -16.50 -6.64 10.08
C GLY A 199 -16.68 -7.54 8.87
N SER A 200 -17.89 -7.46 8.32
CA SER A 200 -18.20 -8.06 7.03
C SER A 200 -18.92 -7.05 6.15
N TYR A 201 -18.53 -7.04 4.88
CA TYR A 201 -19.23 -6.32 3.84
C TYR A 201 -20.22 -7.25 3.14
N SER A 202 -21.39 -6.72 2.81
CA SER A 202 -22.34 -7.38 1.92
C SER A 202 -22.84 -6.41 0.85
N PRO A 203 -22.81 -6.81 -0.43
CA PRO A 203 -23.37 -6.01 -1.51
C PRO A 203 -24.87 -5.81 -1.26
N VAL A 204 -25.33 -4.57 -1.44
CA VAL A 204 -26.77 -4.27 -1.37
C VAL A 204 -27.41 -4.86 -2.62
N SER A 205 -28.25 -5.89 -2.47
CA SER A 205 -29.10 -6.32 -3.58
C SER A 205 -30.08 -5.18 -3.90
N GLN A 206 -30.20 -4.81 -5.18
CA GLN A 206 -31.17 -3.80 -5.66
C GLN A 206 -32.62 -4.30 -5.56
N GLY A 207 -33.05 -4.74 -4.37
CA GLY A 207 -34.32 -5.42 -4.18
C GLY A 207 -34.67 -5.63 -2.71
N HIS A 208 -34.63 -4.57 -1.90
CA HIS A 208 -35.57 -4.28 -0.80
C HIS A 208 -34.92 -3.26 0.16
N LEU A 209 -35.18 -1.97 -0.07
CA LEU A 209 -35.15 -0.98 1.01
C LEU A 209 -36.30 -1.31 1.96
N ARG A 210 -36.09 -2.25 2.88
CA ARG A 210 -36.88 -2.33 4.11
C ARG A 210 -36.07 -1.65 5.19
N GLN A 211 -36.38 -0.36 5.37
CA GLN A 211 -36.05 0.47 6.52
C GLN A 211 -36.20 -0.36 7.79
N ARG A 212 -35.09 -0.90 8.33
CA ARG A 212 -35.04 -1.46 9.67
C ARG A 212 -34.51 -0.37 10.59
N THR A 213 -35.40 0.05 11.47
CA THR A 213 -35.16 0.90 12.63
C THR A 213 -33.98 0.38 13.47
N MET A 214 -33.13 1.31 13.92
CA MET A 214 -31.95 1.09 14.75
C MET A 214 -32.21 0.16 15.94
N GLY A 215 -31.32 -0.80 16.13
CA GLY A 215 -31.22 -1.63 17.33
C GLY A 215 -29.87 -2.35 17.36
N SER A 216 -28.95 -1.79 18.16
CA SER A 216 -27.84 -2.40 18.92
C SER A 216 -27.05 -3.60 18.33
N ASP A 217 -25.73 -3.36 18.24
CA ASP A 217 -24.61 -4.29 18.54
C ASP A 217 -24.13 -5.29 17.46
N ASP A 218 -24.27 -4.98 16.17
CA ASP A 218 -23.58 -5.73 15.10
C ASP A 218 -23.15 -4.79 13.95
N ALA A 219 -21.84 -4.54 13.83
CA ALA A 219 -21.27 -3.62 12.83
C ALA A 219 -21.21 -4.28 11.44
N THR A 220 -22.38 -4.62 10.88
CA THR A 220 -22.49 -4.96 9.45
C THR A 220 -22.61 -3.67 8.65
N LEU A 221 -21.56 -3.28 7.92
CA LEU A 221 -21.64 -2.18 6.95
C LEU A 221 -22.50 -2.62 5.76
N THR A 222 -23.75 -2.15 5.74
CA THR A 222 -24.69 -2.39 4.65
C THR A 222 -24.74 -1.16 3.74
N GLY A 223 -23.85 -1.09 2.74
CA GLY A 223 -23.90 -0.06 1.69
C GLY A 223 -24.06 1.38 2.18
N VAL A 224 -23.46 1.72 3.31
CA VAL A 224 -23.41 3.08 3.86
C VAL A 224 -22.14 3.74 3.35
N LEU A 225 -22.28 4.97 2.84
CA LEU A 225 -21.17 5.87 2.49
C LEU A 225 -20.27 6.05 3.72
N ILE A 226 -18.98 5.73 3.58
CA ILE A 226 -17.97 6.15 4.56
C ILE A 226 -17.63 7.61 4.23
N ASP A 227 -18.62 8.51 4.31
CA ASP A 227 -18.41 9.97 4.19
C ASP A 227 -18.20 10.62 5.57
N ASP A 228 -18.29 9.85 6.67
CA ASP A 228 -18.22 10.37 8.04
C ASP A 228 -16.85 10.16 8.74
N LEU A 229 -15.82 9.68 8.03
CA LEU A 229 -14.44 9.77 8.52
C LEU A 229 -13.85 11.11 8.09
N ASP A 230 -14.24 12.18 8.80
CA ASP A 230 -13.67 13.50 8.65
C ASP A 230 -12.19 13.46 9.10
N PRO A 231 -11.20 13.64 8.22
CA PRO A 231 -9.78 13.53 8.58
C PRO A 231 -9.23 14.78 9.29
N LEU A 232 -10.11 15.62 9.85
CA LEU A 232 -9.74 16.86 10.52
C LEU A 232 -10.50 17.04 11.85
N ARG A 233 -10.09 16.27 12.87
CA ARG A 233 -10.22 16.70 14.27
C ARG A 233 -8.98 16.39 15.07
#